data_AF-A8HF13-F1
#
_entry.id   AF-A8HF13-F1
#
_cell.length_a   1.000
_cell.length_b   1.000
_cell.length_c   1.000
_cell.angle_alpha   90.00
_cell.angle_beta   90.00
_cell.angle_gamma   90.00
#
_symmetry.space_group_name_H-M   'P 1'
#
loop_
_entity.id
_entity.type
_entity.pdbx_description
1 polymer ?
#
loop_
_entity_poly.entity_id
_entity_poly.type
_entity_poly.pdbx_seq_one_letter_code
_entity_poly.pdbx_strand_id
1 'polypeptide(L)'
;WVSLWLGMELNLYGFLVMMNSSGRYVPEPSVKYFVIQSLGSIGMLSGIILSVEFFSGLGWPLMVSSVVMKTGIFPTHSWVPSVMKNSSWLCGALLLSWQKVAPLVFLSVILSDSVIWLAVVFMSLIGGVGGLNQYSVRLMSAYSSFVHTSWMFASLMFSMEMFILYFFLYSASVGALFHGCSLVEKSKASSKVSSGSIGLSLGMLSGVPPFVGFLSKLVVFAVTESLMILFCVAGSVISLKF
;
A
#
# COMPACT_ATOMS: atom_id res chain seq x y z
N TRP A 1 -21.87 5.49 -4.42
CA TRP A 1 -20.70 6.21 -4.99
C TRP A 1 -20.35 7.46 -4.19
N VAL A 2 -21.26 8.42 -4.02
CA VAL A 2 -20.98 9.66 -3.26
C VAL A 2 -20.62 9.40 -1.78
N SER A 3 -21.29 8.47 -1.11
CA SER A 3 -20.95 8.08 0.27
C SER A 3 -19.53 7.52 0.41
N LEU A 4 -19.09 6.71 -0.56
CA LEU A 4 -17.72 6.17 -0.61
C LEU A 4 -16.70 7.27 -0.87
N TRP A 5 -17.00 8.19 -1.79
CA TRP A 5 -16.18 9.37 -2.02
C TRP A 5 -16.01 10.19 -0.73
N LEU A 6 -17.11 10.50 -0.03
CA LEU A 6 -17.08 11.21 1.26
C LEU A 6 -16.22 10.48 2.30
N GLY A 7 -16.34 9.16 2.41
CA GLY A 7 -15.50 8.36 3.31
C GLY A 7 -13.99 8.47 2.99
N MET A 8 -13.64 8.48 1.71
CA MET A 8 -12.25 8.67 1.28
C MET A 8 -11.75 10.11 1.54
N GLU A 9 -12.60 11.13 1.40
CA GLU A 9 -12.24 12.52 1.73
C GLU A 9 -12.02 12.71 3.23
N LEU A 10 -12.88 12.13 4.07
CA LEU A 10 -12.69 12.17 5.53
C LEU A 10 -11.37 11.50 5.93
N ASN A 11 -11.01 10.39 5.28
CA ASN A 11 -9.73 9.72 5.51
C ASN A 11 -8.53 10.60 5.07
N LEU A 12 -8.66 11.31 3.94
CA LEU A 12 -7.65 12.29 3.47
C LEU A 12 -7.42 13.38 4.52
N TYR A 13 -8.48 14.06 4.97
CA TYR A 13 -8.33 15.16 5.93
C TYR A 13 -7.84 14.67 7.29
N GLY A 14 -8.36 13.55 7.78
CA GLY A 14 -7.89 12.95 9.03
C GLY A 14 -6.40 12.60 9.00
N PHE A 15 -5.92 12.07 7.86
CA PHE A 15 -4.51 11.72 7.71
C PHE A 15 -3.60 12.95 7.58
N LEU A 16 -4.06 14.03 6.94
CA LEU A 16 -3.30 15.28 6.85
C LEU A 16 -3.08 15.92 8.23
N VAL A 17 -4.09 15.87 9.10
CA VAL A 17 -3.96 16.34 10.50
C VAL A 17 -2.89 15.53 11.23
N MET A 18 -2.86 14.20 11.04
CA MET A 18 -1.83 13.34 11.63
C MET A 18 -0.43 13.63 11.09
N MET A 19 -0.30 13.92 9.80
CA MET A 19 0.98 14.29 9.17
C MET A 19 1.52 15.62 9.70
N ASN A 20 0.66 16.58 10.06
CA ASN A 20 1.05 17.86 10.62
C ASN A 20 0.47 18.10 12.01
N SER A 21 0.76 17.21 12.96
CA SER A 21 0.26 17.32 14.34
C SER A 21 0.73 18.59 15.07
N SER A 22 1.91 19.11 14.73
CA SER A 22 2.46 20.30 15.39
C SER A 22 1.85 21.62 14.90
N GLY A 23 1.31 21.64 13.68
CA GLY A 23 0.76 22.84 13.03
C GLY A 23 1.78 23.95 12.69
N ARG A 24 3.04 23.85 13.14
CA ARG A 24 4.04 24.94 13.03
C ARG A 24 4.60 25.11 11.63
N TYR A 25 4.77 24.00 10.91
CA TYR A 25 5.29 23.97 9.55
C TYR A 25 4.50 22.97 8.73
N VAL A 26 4.37 23.22 7.43
CA VAL A 26 3.74 22.25 6.51
C VAL A 26 4.83 21.28 6.04
N PRO A 27 4.78 19.99 6.44
CA PRO A 27 5.77 19.03 6.00
C PRO A 27 5.58 18.72 4.51
N GLU A 28 6.68 18.69 3.74
CA GLU A 28 6.68 18.28 2.33
C GLU A 28 5.83 17.02 2.01
N PRO A 29 5.89 15.91 2.78
CA PRO A 29 5.07 14.73 2.51
C PRO A 29 3.56 15.01 2.58
N SER A 30 3.09 15.93 3.43
CA SER A 30 1.66 16.25 3.50
C SER A 30 1.18 17.00 2.27
N VAL A 31 2.02 17.89 1.72
CA VAL A 31 1.69 18.60 0.47
C VAL A 31 1.61 17.63 -0.70
N LYS A 32 2.60 16.75 -0.85
CA LYS A 32 2.61 15.71 -1.90
C LYS A 32 1.39 14.80 -1.80
N TYR A 33 1.07 14.33 -0.60
CA TYR A 33 -0.11 13.50 -0.36
C TYR A 33 -1.41 14.24 -0.71
N PHE A 34 -1.56 15.48 -0.23
CA PHE A 34 -2.76 16.30 -0.48
C PHE A 34 -3.00 16.51 -1.98
N VAL A 35 -1.97 16.91 -2.74
CA VAL A 35 -2.11 17.21 -4.17
C VAL A 35 -2.59 15.98 -4.94
N ILE A 36 -1.98 14.82 -4.73
CA ILE A 36 -2.33 13.61 -5.47
C ILE A 36 -3.71 13.08 -5.07
N GLN A 37 -4.03 13.10 -3.78
CA GLN A 37 -5.31 12.56 -3.29
C GLN A 37 -6.49 13.47 -3.64
N SER A 38 -6.29 14.79 -3.66
CA SER A 38 -7.30 15.76 -4.11
C SER A 38 -7.54 15.68 -5.63
N LEU A 39 -6.50 15.50 -6.43
CA LEU A 39 -6.67 15.23 -7.87
C LEU A 39 -7.46 13.93 -8.10
N GLY A 40 -7.13 12.87 -7.35
CA GLY A 40 -7.91 11.63 -7.37
C GLY A 40 -9.36 11.82 -6.92
N SER A 41 -9.64 12.73 -5.99
CA SER A 41 -11.01 12.97 -5.51
C SER A 41 -11.87 13.73 -6.49
N ILE A 42 -11.30 14.74 -7.15
CA ILE A 42 -11.95 15.49 -8.23
C ILE A 42 -12.22 14.56 -9.42
N GLY A 43 -11.24 13.73 -9.79
CA GLY A 43 -11.41 12.69 -10.81
C GLY A 43 -12.53 11.70 -10.46
N MET A 44 -12.59 11.21 -9.22
CA MET A 44 -13.64 10.29 -8.81
C MET A 44 -15.03 10.92 -8.90
N LEU A 45 -15.19 12.15 -8.41
CA LEU A 45 -16.49 12.83 -8.40
C LEU A 45 -16.95 13.20 -9.81
N SER A 46 -16.04 13.69 -10.66
CA SER A 46 -16.34 13.94 -12.08
C SER A 46 -16.71 12.67 -12.83
N GLY A 47 -16.04 11.54 -12.56
CA GLY A 47 -16.38 10.24 -13.14
C GLY A 47 -17.78 9.76 -12.75
N ILE A 48 -18.14 9.95 -11.48
CA ILE A 48 -19.49 9.63 -10.98
C ILE A 48 -20.55 10.47 -11.72
N ILE A 49 -20.38 11.79 -11.82
CA ILE A 49 -21.34 12.67 -12.50
C ILE A 49 -21.49 12.29 -13.98
N LEU A 50 -20.36 12.12 -14.69
CA LEU A 50 -20.36 11.78 -16.12
C LEU A 50 -20.99 10.40 -16.40
N SER A 51 -20.82 9.45 -15.48
CA SER A 51 -21.42 8.12 -15.59
C SER A 51 -22.94 8.12 -15.45
N VAL A 52 -23.49 9.08 -14.69
CA VAL A 52 -24.94 9.19 -14.43
C VAL A 52 -25.65 9.95 -15.54
N GLU A 53 -25.07 11.03 -16.05
CA GLU A 53 -25.83 11.98 -16.88
C GLU A 53 -25.66 11.83 -18.40
N PHE A 54 -24.49 11.44 -18.93
CA PHE A 54 -24.23 11.60 -20.38
C PHE A 54 -23.35 10.55 -21.06
N PHE A 55 -22.30 10.03 -20.42
CA PHE A 55 -21.28 9.19 -21.08
C PHE A 55 -20.76 8.10 -20.14
N SER A 56 -21.48 6.99 -20.01
CA SER A 56 -21.00 5.82 -19.25
C SER A 56 -19.63 5.33 -19.75
N GLY A 57 -19.38 5.42 -21.06
CA GLY A 57 -18.12 5.04 -21.69
C GLY A 57 -16.89 5.85 -21.27
N LEU A 58 -17.07 7.08 -20.76
CA LEU A 58 -15.97 7.92 -20.26
C LEU A 58 -15.98 8.04 -18.74
N GLY A 59 -17.16 8.08 -18.11
CA GLY A 59 -17.31 8.22 -16.66
C GLY A 59 -16.70 7.06 -15.89
N TRP A 60 -16.93 5.81 -16.34
CA TRP A 60 -16.42 4.63 -15.64
C TRP A 60 -14.89 4.52 -15.68
N PRO A 61 -14.19 4.62 -16.83
CA PRO A 61 -12.72 4.62 -16.86
C PRO A 61 -12.09 5.76 -16.06
N LEU A 62 -12.71 6.94 -16.08
CA LEU A 62 -12.24 8.09 -15.32
C LEU A 62 -12.38 7.86 -13.80
N MET A 63 -13.50 7.27 -13.36
CA MET A 63 -13.66 6.84 -11.98
C MET A 63 -12.60 5.78 -11.61
N VAL A 64 -12.38 4.75 -12.43
CA VAL A 64 -11.39 3.70 -12.14
C VAL A 64 -9.98 4.28 -12.02
N SER A 65 -9.55 5.07 -13.00
CA SER A 65 -8.21 5.69 -13.01
C SER A 65 -7.98 6.61 -11.80
N SER A 66 -9.02 7.33 -11.36
CA SER A 66 -8.94 8.19 -10.17
C SER A 66 -8.72 7.40 -8.87
N VAL A 67 -9.36 6.23 -8.74
CA VAL A 67 -9.18 5.34 -7.59
C VAL A 67 -7.79 4.70 -7.62
N VAL A 68 -7.35 4.25 -8.80
CA VAL A 68 -5.98 3.75 -9.00
C VAL A 68 -4.96 4.80 -8.58
N MET A 69 -5.17 6.07 -8.92
CA MET A 69 -4.34 7.18 -8.47
C MET A 69 -4.32 7.31 -6.94
N LYS A 70 -5.48 7.25 -6.27
CA LYS A 70 -5.58 7.31 -4.80
C LYS A 70 -4.89 6.12 -4.10
N THR A 71 -4.84 4.95 -4.72
CA THR A 71 -4.24 3.73 -4.14
C THR A 71 -2.72 3.64 -4.28
N GLY A 72 -2.14 4.37 -5.24
CA GLY A 72 -0.71 4.29 -5.55
C GLY A 72 -0.31 2.97 -6.22
N ILE A 73 -1.21 2.42 -7.04
CA ILE A 73 -0.91 1.27 -7.91
C ILE A 73 -0.39 1.77 -9.25
N PHE A 74 0.27 0.90 -10.01
CA PHE A 74 0.62 1.14 -11.40
C PHE A 74 -0.59 1.70 -12.19
N PRO A 75 -0.40 2.74 -13.02
CA PRO A 75 0.86 3.45 -13.32
C PRO A 75 1.26 4.52 -12.27
N THR A 76 0.33 4.95 -11.43
CA THR A 76 0.47 6.05 -10.45
C THR A 76 1.22 5.70 -9.17
N HIS A 77 2.12 4.73 -9.17
CA HIS A 77 2.79 4.22 -7.97
C HIS A 77 3.84 5.16 -7.37
N SER A 78 4.44 6.05 -8.18
CA SER A 78 5.62 6.85 -7.82
C SER A 78 5.41 7.80 -6.64
N TRP A 79 4.15 8.16 -6.33
CA TRP A 79 3.89 9.04 -5.21
C TRP A 79 4.12 8.37 -3.86
N VAL A 80 3.90 7.05 -3.74
CA VAL A 80 4.03 6.34 -2.46
C VAL A 80 5.47 6.42 -1.92
N PRO A 81 6.53 6.05 -2.68
CA PRO A 81 7.91 6.19 -2.18
C PRO A 81 8.29 7.65 -1.92
N SER A 82 7.82 8.59 -2.74
CA SER A 82 8.15 10.00 -2.60
C SER A 82 7.56 10.65 -1.34
N VAL A 83 6.36 10.24 -0.91
CA VAL A 83 5.76 10.66 0.37
C VAL A 83 6.43 9.91 1.53
N MET A 84 6.72 8.62 1.37
CA MET A 84 7.33 7.79 2.41
C MET A 84 8.71 8.28 2.84
N LYS A 85 9.54 8.74 1.90
CA LYS A 85 10.93 9.19 2.15
C LYS A 85 11.02 10.14 3.36
N ASN A 86 10.15 11.15 3.41
CA ASN A 86 10.20 12.23 4.40
C ASN A 86 9.09 12.15 5.46
N SER A 87 8.30 11.06 5.49
CA SER A 87 7.22 10.86 6.46
C SER A 87 7.73 10.49 7.86
N SER A 88 7.01 10.84 8.92
CA SER A 88 7.28 10.34 10.27
C SER A 88 7.00 8.83 10.36
N TRP A 89 7.60 8.12 11.32
CA TRP A 89 7.41 6.65 11.42
C TRP A 89 5.94 6.24 11.59
N LEU A 90 5.19 6.95 12.43
CA LEU A 90 3.75 6.67 12.60
C LEU A 90 2.97 6.91 11.31
N CYS A 91 3.20 8.04 10.64
CA CYS A 91 2.51 8.35 9.39
C CYS A 91 2.90 7.38 8.27
N GLY A 92 4.16 6.96 8.21
CA GLY A 92 4.64 5.96 7.25
C GLY A 92 3.97 4.59 7.46
N ALA A 93 3.84 4.15 8.70
CA ALA A 93 3.12 2.92 9.04
C ALA A 93 1.65 2.99 8.59
N LEU A 94 0.96 4.09 8.90
CA LEU A 94 -0.43 4.32 8.53
C LEU A 94 -0.62 4.44 7.02
N LEU A 95 0.32 5.09 6.30
CA LEU A 95 0.29 5.21 4.84
C LEU A 95 0.37 3.84 4.16
N LEU A 96 1.27 2.97 4.64
CA LEU A 96 1.46 1.65 4.05
C LEU A 96 0.41 0.62 4.45
N SER A 97 -0.38 0.88 5.50
CA SER A 97 -1.42 -0.01 6.02
C SER A 97 -2.82 0.61 5.91
N TRP A 98 -3.21 1.44 6.87
CA TRP A 98 -4.56 1.99 7.04
C TRP A 98 -5.07 2.71 5.79
N GLN A 99 -4.23 3.53 5.15
CA GLN A 99 -4.61 4.26 3.94
C GLN A 99 -4.92 3.35 2.74
N LYS A 100 -4.46 2.10 2.74
CA LYS A 100 -4.73 1.14 1.66
C LYS A 100 -6.06 0.41 1.79
N VAL A 101 -6.69 0.36 2.98
CA VAL A 101 -7.89 -0.47 3.22
C VAL A 101 -9.06 -0.05 2.33
N ALA A 102 -9.55 1.19 2.53
CA ALA A 102 -10.74 1.66 1.83
C ALA A 102 -10.55 1.64 0.30
N PRO A 103 -9.41 2.10 -0.26
CA PRO A 103 -9.23 2.10 -1.70
C PRO A 103 -9.06 0.69 -2.31
N LEU A 104 -8.40 -0.26 -1.62
CA LEU A 104 -8.26 -1.64 -2.14
C LEU A 104 -9.59 -2.40 -2.16
N VAL A 105 -10.39 -2.29 -1.09
CA VAL A 105 -11.73 -2.90 -1.04
C VAL A 105 -12.63 -2.28 -2.11
N PHE A 106 -12.48 -0.99 -2.36
CA PHE A 106 -13.23 -0.34 -3.43
C PHE A 106 -12.81 -0.82 -4.82
N LEU A 107 -11.50 -0.98 -5.06
CA LEU A 107 -11.00 -1.51 -6.32
C LEU A 107 -11.50 -2.93 -6.62
N SER A 108 -11.65 -3.80 -5.61
CA SER A 108 -12.18 -5.14 -5.84
C SER A 108 -13.63 -5.17 -6.35
N VAL A 109 -14.40 -4.10 -6.17
CA VAL A 109 -15.79 -4.02 -6.67
C VAL A 109 -15.84 -3.47 -8.10
N ILE A 110 -14.83 -2.70 -8.52
CA ILE A 110 -14.87 -1.88 -9.74
C ILE A 110 -13.99 -2.44 -10.85
N LEU A 111 -12.85 -3.02 -10.47
CA LEU A 111 -11.88 -3.50 -11.44
C LEU A 111 -12.35 -4.78 -12.10
N SER A 112 -12.15 -4.86 -13.41
CA SER A 112 -12.21 -6.13 -14.13
C SER A 112 -11.00 -6.99 -13.81
N ASP A 113 -11.17 -8.30 -13.94
CA ASP A 113 -10.10 -9.26 -13.68
C ASP A 113 -8.83 -8.98 -14.50
N SER A 114 -8.98 -8.51 -15.74
CA SER A 114 -7.88 -8.11 -16.60
C SER A 114 -7.03 -6.96 -16.04
N VAL A 115 -7.66 -5.97 -15.41
CA VAL A 115 -6.94 -4.82 -14.82
C VAL A 115 -6.25 -5.26 -13.53
N ILE A 116 -6.89 -6.11 -12.73
CA ILE A 116 -6.28 -6.69 -11.53
C ILE A 116 -5.05 -7.52 -11.93
N TRP A 117 -5.14 -8.34 -12.98
CA TRP A 117 -4.02 -9.13 -13.49
C TRP A 117 -2.82 -8.24 -13.87
N LEU A 118 -3.06 -7.17 -14.62
CA LEU A 118 -2.03 -6.20 -14.98
C LEU A 118 -1.42 -5.53 -13.74
N ALA A 119 -2.26 -5.12 -12.78
CA ALA A 119 -1.80 -4.54 -11.52
C ALA A 119 -0.90 -5.52 -10.74
N VAL A 120 -1.26 -6.80 -10.67
CA VAL A 120 -0.45 -7.83 -10.00
C VAL A 120 0.94 -7.93 -10.63
N VAL A 121 1.01 -8.06 -11.96
CA VAL A 121 2.29 -8.18 -12.69
C VAL A 121 3.16 -6.96 -12.48
N PHE A 122 2.66 -5.75 -12.74
CA PHE A 122 3.46 -4.54 -12.64
C PHE A 122 3.85 -4.23 -11.19
N MET A 123 2.95 -4.38 -10.22
CA MET A 123 3.27 -4.08 -8.82
C MET A 123 4.30 -5.05 -8.25
N SER A 124 4.27 -6.33 -8.64
CA SER A 124 5.28 -7.31 -8.22
C SER A 124 6.67 -6.96 -8.77
N LEU A 125 6.77 -6.56 -10.04
CA LEU A 125 8.04 -6.20 -10.69
C LEU A 125 8.58 -4.87 -10.19
N ILE A 126 7.72 -3.83 -10.11
CA ILE A 126 8.10 -2.50 -9.60
C ILE A 126 8.52 -2.59 -8.15
N GLY A 127 7.80 -3.37 -7.33
CA GLY A 127 8.14 -3.58 -5.93
C GLY A 127 9.45 -4.34 -5.74
N GLY A 128 9.63 -5.44 -6.48
CA GLY A 128 10.84 -6.24 -6.40
C GLY A 128 12.07 -5.47 -6.88
N VAL A 129 12.05 -4.98 -8.12
CA VAL A 129 13.21 -4.32 -8.72
C VAL A 129 13.44 -2.93 -8.13
N GLY A 130 12.38 -2.15 -7.88
CA GLY A 130 12.52 -0.77 -7.40
C GLY A 130 13.03 -0.64 -5.96
N GLY A 131 12.87 -1.69 -5.15
CA GLY A 131 13.43 -1.75 -3.80
C GLY A 131 14.92 -2.07 -3.76
N LEU A 132 15.48 -2.67 -4.82
CA LEU A 132 16.92 -2.90 -4.92
C LEU A 132 17.67 -1.56 -4.91
N ASN A 133 18.81 -1.53 -4.22
CA ASN A 133 19.69 -0.37 -4.13
C ASN A 133 19.06 0.88 -3.45
N GLN A 134 17.97 0.70 -2.70
CA GLN A 134 17.47 1.72 -1.78
C GLN A 134 18.27 1.66 -0.48
N TYR A 135 18.61 2.82 0.10
CA TYR A 135 19.39 2.89 1.36
C TYR A 135 18.54 3.19 2.60
N SER A 136 17.31 3.65 2.42
CA SER A 136 16.44 4.01 3.54
C SER A 136 15.38 2.94 3.79
N VAL A 137 15.18 2.57 5.05
CA VAL A 137 14.13 1.63 5.48
C VAL A 137 12.74 2.09 5.02
N ARG A 138 12.49 3.40 4.97
CA ARG A 138 11.22 3.97 4.49
C ARG A 138 10.98 3.72 3.00
N LEU A 139 12.02 3.82 2.17
CA LEU A 139 11.90 3.51 0.74
C LEU A 139 11.83 2.01 0.50
N MET A 140 12.69 1.21 1.16
CA MET A 140 12.62 -0.25 1.08
C MET A 140 11.22 -0.77 1.45
N SER A 141 10.66 -0.28 2.57
CA SER A 141 9.30 -0.66 2.99
C SER A 141 8.23 -0.21 2.00
N ALA A 142 8.35 0.97 1.37
CA ALA A 142 7.43 1.40 0.32
C ALA A 142 7.43 0.42 -0.88
N TYR A 143 8.61 0.01 -1.37
CA TYR A 143 8.72 -0.95 -2.48
C TYR A 143 8.28 -2.37 -2.09
N SER A 144 8.61 -2.84 -0.89
CA SER A 144 8.08 -4.11 -0.37
C SER A 144 6.54 -4.09 -0.30
N SER A 145 5.95 -2.94 0.02
CA SER A 145 4.49 -2.77 0.07
C SER A 145 3.84 -2.97 -1.30
N PHE A 146 4.57 -2.75 -2.40
CA PHE A 146 4.07 -3.01 -3.75
C PHE A 146 4.02 -4.51 -4.06
N VAL A 147 5.04 -5.26 -3.61
CA VAL A 147 5.02 -6.72 -3.66
C VAL A 147 3.86 -7.24 -2.81
N HIS A 148 3.66 -6.75 -1.58
CA HIS A 148 2.50 -7.17 -0.79
C HIS A 148 1.17 -6.77 -1.44
N THR A 149 1.07 -5.63 -2.14
CA THR A 149 -0.15 -5.31 -2.89
C THR A 149 -0.43 -6.26 -4.04
N SER A 150 0.60 -6.82 -4.70
CA SER A 150 0.36 -7.82 -5.75
C SER A 150 -0.24 -9.11 -5.16
N TRP A 151 0.25 -9.54 -4.00
CA TRP A 151 -0.34 -10.67 -3.26
C TRP A 151 -1.76 -10.37 -2.77
N MET A 152 -2.03 -9.14 -2.30
CA MET A 152 -3.37 -8.72 -1.90
C MET A 152 -4.35 -8.74 -3.08
N PHE A 153 -3.95 -8.24 -4.25
CA PHE A 153 -4.76 -8.34 -5.46
C PHE A 153 -4.97 -9.79 -5.90
N ALA A 154 -3.94 -10.62 -5.85
CA ALA A 154 -4.09 -12.04 -6.12
C ALA A 154 -5.10 -12.68 -5.17
N SER A 155 -5.11 -12.34 -3.87
CA SER A 155 -6.10 -12.86 -2.92
C SER A 155 -7.53 -12.36 -3.17
N LEU A 156 -7.69 -11.10 -3.58
CA LEU A 156 -9.00 -10.49 -3.88
C LEU A 156 -9.74 -11.19 -5.02
N MET A 157 -9.00 -11.73 -6.00
CA MET A 157 -9.58 -12.49 -7.12
C MET A 157 -10.27 -13.78 -6.67
N PHE A 158 -9.91 -14.31 -5.50
CA PHE A 158 -10.47 -15.56 -4.98
C PHE A 158 -11.51 -15.30 -3.91
N SER A 159 -11.15 -14.55 -2.86
CA SER A 159 -12.12 -14.18 -1.83
C SER A 159 -11.71 -12.96 -1.02
N MET A 160 -12.72 -12.22 -0.55
CA MET A 160 -12.54 -11.09 0.36
C MET A 160 -11.99 -11.52 1.73
N GLU A 161 -12.34 -12.71 2.22
CA GLU A 161 -11.85 -13.24 3.50
C GLU A 161 -10.33 -13.45 3.48
N MET A 162 -9.82 -14.02 2.39
CA MET A 162 -8.40 -14.22 2.18
C MET A 162 -7.63 -12.90 2.11
N PHE A 163 -8.21 -11.91 1.43
CA PHE A 163 -7.66 -10.56 1.40
C PHE A 163 -7.60 -9.94 2.80
N ILE A 164 -8.67 -10.04 3.59
CA ILE A 164 -8.72 -9.46 4.94
C ILE A 164 -7.66 -10.12 5.83
N LEU A 165 -7.53 -11.44 5.79
CA LEU A 165 -6.51 -12.18 6.56
C LEU A 165 -5.09 -11.75 6.14
N TYR A 166 -4.83 -11.69 4.84
CA TYR A 166 -3.53 -11.27 4.34
C TYR A 166 -3.20 -9.82 4.75
N PHE A 167 -4.17 -8.91 4.56
CA PHE A 167 -4.03 -7.51 4.89
C PHE A 167 -3.77 -7.30 6.38
N PHE A 168 -4.48 -8.02 7.25
CA PHE A 168 -4.30 -7.93 8.70
C PHE A 168 -2.87 -8.33 9.10
N LEU A 169 -2.39 -9.49 8.64
CA LEU A 169 -1.03 -9.96 8.92
C LEU A 169 0.04 -8.99 8.39
N TYR A 170 -0.15 -8.50 7.17
CA TYR A 170 0.73 -7.49 6.59
C TYR A 170 0.73 -6.18 7.42
N SER A 171 -0.42 -5.64 7.77
CA SER A 171 -0.54 -4.39 8.54
C SER A 171 0.09 -4.50 9.93
N ALA A 172 -0.09 -5.63 10.63
CA ALA A 172 0.56 -5.91 11.90
C ALA A 172 2.10 -5.93 11.76
N SER A 173 2.62 -6.55 10.70
CA SER A 173 4.05 -6.63 10.43
C SER A 173 4.68 -5.26 10.14
N VAL A 174 4.00 -4.42 9.33
CA VAL A 174 4.41 -3.03 9.05
C VAL A 174 4.38 -2.19 10.33
N GLY A 175 3.32 -2.31 11.13
CA GLY A 175 3.21 -1.61 12.41
C GLY A 175 4.38 -1.94 13.34
N ALA A 176 4.72 -3.23 13.46
CA ALA A 176 5.84 -3.70 14.28
C ALA A 176 7.19 -3.15 13.78
N LEU A 177 7.45 -3.18 12.46
CA LEU A 177 8.67 -2.61 11.86
C LEU A 177 8.84 -1.13 12.22
N PHE A 178 7.84 -0.32 11.89
CA PHE A 178 7.93 1.13 12.05
C PHE A 178 7.98 1.53 13.53
N HIS A 179 7.29 0.78 14.40
CA HIS A 179 7.43 0.96 15.83
C HIS A 179 8.86 0.64 16.31
N GLY A 180 9.44 -0.49 15.89
CA GLY A 180 10.82 -0.85 16.18
C GLY A 180 11.83 0.21 15.72
N CYS A 181 11.69 0.72 14.49
CA CYS A 181 12.51 1.81 13.98
C CYS A 181 12.37 3.09 14.80
N SER A 182 11.16 3.43 15.24
CA SER A 182 10.92 4.61 16.08
C SER A 182 11.58 4.49 17.45
N LEU A 183 11.61 3.29 18.03
CA LEU A 183 12.29 3.02 19.30
C LEU A 183 13.81 3.13 19.14
N VAL A 184 14.37 2.58 18.07
CA VAL A 184 15.82 2.68 17.80
C VAL A 184 16.26 4.12 17.55
N GLU A 185 15.46 4.93 16.84
CA GLU A 185 15.79 6.34 16.66
C GLU A 185 15.79 7.10 18.00
N LYS A 186 14.80 6.84 18.87
CA LYS A 186 14.75 7.41 20.21
C LYS A 186 15.88 6.91 21.11
N SER A 187 16.29 5.65 20.97
CA SER A 187 17.32 5.02 21.79
C SER A 187 18.74 5.19 21.28
N LYS A 188 18.95 5.69 20.06
CA LYS A 188 20.27 6.23 19.70
C LYS A 188 20.66 7.37 20.66
N ALA A 189 19.71 7.95 21.38
CA ALA A 189 19.94 8.85 22.52
C ALA A 189 20.09 8.14 23.88
N SER A 190 19.77 6.85 24.01
CA SER A 190 19.85 6.06 25.26
C SER A 190 20.25 4.59 24.95
N SER A 191 21.51 4.26 25.21
CA SER A 191 22.31 3.09 24.76
C SER A 191 21.80 1.65 25.00
N LYS A 192 20.50 1.41 25.17
CA LYS A 192 19.90 0.08 25.41
C LYS A 192 18.69 -0.14 24.52
N VAL A 193 18.87 -0.61 23.29
CA VAL A 193 17.80 -1.27 22.54
C VAL A 193 18.28 -2.57 21.91
N SER A 194 17.49 -3.61 22.12
CA SER A 194 17.61 -4.93 21.50
C SER A 194 17.23 -4.85 20.01
N SER A 195 18.21 -5.09 19.13
CA SER A 195 18.04 -5.20 17.68
C SER A 195 17.10 -6.34 17.23
N GLY A 196 16.75 -7.26 18.14
CA GLY A 196 15.93 -8.44 17.83
C GLY A 196 14.50 -8.14 17.37
N SER A 197 13.85 -7.06 17.86
CA SER A 197 12.47 -6.74 17.48
C SER A 197 12.34 -6.29 16.02
N ILE A 198 13.36 -5.61 15.49
CA ILE A 198 13.44 -5.21 14.07
C ILE A 198 13.71 -6.43 13.20
N GLY A 199 14.63 -7.32 13.61
CA GLY A 199 14.92 -8.54 12.88
C GLY A 199 13.70 -9.47 12.75
N LEU A 200 12.93 -9.62 13.83
CA LEU A 200 11.69 -10.40 13.82
C LEU A 200 10.63 -9.81 12.88
N SER A 201 10.45 -8.49 12.91
CA SER A 201 9.47 -7.82 12.04
C SER A 201 9.89 -7.85 10.56
N LEU A 202 11.18 -7.72 10.24
CA LEU A 202 11.69 -7.94 8.87
C LEU A 202 11.49 -9.38 8.40
N GLY A 203 11.68 -10.36 9.30
CA GLY A 203 11.36 -11.77 9.06
C GLY A 203 9.88 -11.98 8.71
N MET A 204 8.98 -11.25 9.38
CA MET A 204 7.55 -11.32 9.09
C MET A 204 7.17 -10.72 7.72
N LEU A 205 7.79 -9.63 7.27
CA LEU A 205 7.49 -9.07 5.93
C LEU A 205 8.11 -9.89 4.79
N SER A 206 9.36 -10.31 4.98
CA SER A 206 10.09 -11.09 3.98
C SER A 206 9.36 -12.40 3.64
N GLY A 207 8.64 -12.98 4.60
CA GLY A 207 7.85 -14.20 4.40
C GLY A 207 8.74 -15.42 4.25
N VAL A 208 9.82 -15.48 5.03
CA VAL A 208 10.70 -16.65 5.14
C VAL A 208 10.04 -17.67 6.09
N PRO A 209 10.10 -18.99 5.81
CA PRO A 209 9.62 -20.04 6.72
C PRO A 209 10.51 -20.06 7.97
N PRO A 210 10.11 -19.37 9.06
CA PRO A 210 9.20 -19.85 10.11
C PRO A 210 8.17 -18.79 10.59
N PHE A 211 8.03 -17.68 9.86
CA PHE A 211 7.24 -16.53 10.29
C PHE A 211 5.81 -16.50 9.73
N VAL A 212 4.93 -15.78 10.41
CA VAL A 212 3.49 -15.71 10.08
C VAL A 212 3.24 -15.13 8.67
N GLY A 213 4.09 -14.23 8.18
CA GLY A 213 3.96 -13.70 6.82
C GLY A 213 4.28 -14.71 5.70
N PHE A 214 4.95 -15.82 6.02
CA PHE A 214 5.05 -16.94 5.08
C PHE A 214 3.72 -17.67 4.96
N LEU A 215 3.00 -17.87 6.08
CA LEU A 215 1.70 -18.54 6.07
C LEU A 215 0.71 -17.80 5.18
N SER A 216 0.61 -16.47 5.28
CA SER A 216 -0.32 -15.70 4.45
C SER A 216 -0.03 -15.83 2.95
N LYS A 217 1.25 -15.82 2.54
CA LYS A 217 1.64 -16.07 1.14
C LYS A 217 1.35 -17.51 0.71
N LEU A 218 1.57 -18.48 1.60
CA LEU A 218 1.32 -19.89 1.33
C LEU A 218 -0.16 -20.17 1.11
N VAL A 219 -1.05 -19.62 1.94
CA VAL A 219 -2.49 -19.84 1.75
C VAL A 219 -2.96 -19.24 0.41
N VAL A 220 -2.49 -18.06 0.04
CA VAL A 220 -2.78 -17.50 -1.29
C VAL A 220 -2.22 -18.40 -2.38
N PHE A 221 -0.95 -18.81 -2.28
CA PHE A 221 -0.30 -19.70 -3.25
C PHE A 221 -1.06 -21.03 -3.44
N ALA A 222 -1.55 -21.64 -2.37
CA ALA A 222 -2.22 -22.93 -2.42
C ALA A 222 -3.60 -22.89 -3.10
N VAL A 223 -4.28 -21.74 -3.05
CA VAL A 223 -5.63 -21.55 -3.60
C VAL A 223 -5.58 -21.04 -5.04
N THR A 224 -4.49 -20.35 -5.38
CA THR A 224 -4.36 -19.70 -6.68
C THR A 224 -3.71 -20.68 -7.67
N GLU A 225 -4.32 -20.92 -8.85
CA GLU A 225 -3.75 -21.79 -9.91
C GLU A 225 -3.34 -21.00 -11.18
N SER A 226 -3.14 -19.69 -11.05
CA SER A 226 -2.93 -18.80 -12.20
C SER A 226 -1.46 -18.41 -12.41
N LEU A 227 -1.10 -18.08 -13.66
CA LEU A 227 0.21 -17.52 -14.02
C LEU A 227 0.59 -16.26 -13.22
N MET A 228 -0.40 -15.55 -12.63
CA MET A 228 -0.17 -14.36 -11.79
C MET A 228 0.78 -14.64 -10.62
N ILE A 229 0.70 -15.84 -10.06
CA ILE A 229 1.41 -16.21 -8.84
C ILE A 229 2.91 -16.27 -9.09
N LEU A 230 3.32 -16.70 -10.28
CA LEU A 230 4.73 -16.75 -10.66
C LEU A 230 5.36 -15.36 -10.54
N PHE A 231 4.64 -14.31 -10.95
CA PHE A 231 5.10 -12.93 -10.80
C PHE A 231 5.12 -12.48 -9.33
N CYS A 232 4.09 -12.83 -8.54
CA CYS A 232 4.08 -12.57 -7.10
C CYS A 232 5.25 -13.23 -6.36
N VAL A 233 5.56 -14.49 -6.71
CA VAL A 233 6.69 -15.24 -6.16
C VAL A 233 8.01 -14.62 -6.60
N ALA A 234 8.17 -14.32 -7.89
CA ALA A 234 9.38 -13.68 -8.41
C ALA A 234 9.66 -12.33 -7.72
N GLY A 235 8.64 -11.46 -7.61
CA GLY A 235 8.74 -10.20 -6.88
C GLY A 235 9.11 -10.40 -5.41
N SER A 236 8.53 -11.42 -4.76
CA SER A 236 8.85 -11.74 -3.36
C SER A 236 10.30 -12.21 -3.18
N VAL A 237 10.82 -13.05 -4.07
CA VAL A 237 12.21 -13.55 -4.02
C VAL A 237 13.20 -12.39 -4.21
N ILE A 238 12.91 -11.47 -5.12
CA ILE A 238 13.75 -10.27 -5.30
C ILE A 238 13.70 -9.40 -4.04
N SER A 239 12.51 -9.25 -3.43
CA SER A 239 12.34 -8.45 -2.22
C SER A 239 13.07 -8.99 -0.99
N LEU A 240 13.42 -10.28 -0.96
CA LEU A 240 14.23 -10.86 0.13
C LEU A 240 15.65 -10.30 0.19
N LYS A 241 16.15 -9.70 -0.90
CA LYS A 241 17.53 -9.22 -1.00
C LYS A 241 17.76 -7.83 -0.40
N PHE A 242 16.69 -7.13 0.00
CA PHE A 242 16.77 -5.78 0.57
C PHE A 242 15.93 -5.62 1.83
#